data_AF-A0A1Q9UUP7-F1
#
_entry.id   AF-A0A1Q9UUP7-F1
#
_cell.length_a   1.000
_cell.length_b   1.000
_cell.length_c   1.000
_cell.angle_alpha   90.00
_cell.angle_beta   90.00
_cell.angle_gamma   90.00
#
_symmetry.space_group_name_H-M   'P 1'
#
loop_
_entity.id
_entity.type
_entity.pdbx_description
1 polymer ?
#
loop_
_entity_poly.entity_id
_entity_poly.type
_entity_poly.pdbx_seq_one_letter_code
_entity_poly.pdbx_strand_id
1 'polypeptide(L)'
;MSLGDERELVPLGAGFDFEKRGYSRAQVDEHLERLDADLRMLTSDRDAAISQAGDLAKQLESARVEIDDLRGQVERLAQPPTTIEGLSERLQRMLRLAQEEAADTQARAEAEAGHIRAKAEADASAMRARYEQLLTELAERRREMEAEHRKVIADARAEAESILTKAKDERDRLDSEAEQHRTKVEEDFEIAMATRRTEAMRELAEQEAASKAEAERRVREATEEATAIRAEVAEEQATAKADIERRQRESVEDANRRKQNSISEANARVAEATDEANRRVREATDEANRRVREATEIAQRRVADAKGKVEALRTLRHKVADQVVSAKSMLAQVDAAMEGKQASDGDLAKRNGQKAHAGATAGSEATRE
;
A
#
# COMPACT_ATOMS: atom_id res chain seq x y z
N MET A 1 -6.30 131.96 79.83
CA MET A 1 -7.27 132.41 78.79
C MET A 1 -8.45 133.06 79.49
N SER A 2 -9.26 133.83 78.75
CA SER A 2 -10.35 134.69 79.24
C SER A 2 -11.11 134.19 80.48
N LEU A 3 -11.02 134.97 81.57
CA LEU A 3 -12.02 135.04 82.64
C LEU A 3 -12.47 136.50 82.68
N GLY A 4 -13.42 136.84 81.81
CA GLY A 4 -13.88 138.20 81.60
C GLY A 4 -15.22 138.23 80.88
N ASP A 5 -16.13 139.03 81.43
CA ASP A 5 -17.43 139.42 80.87
C ASP A 5 -18.44 138.32 80.52
N GLU A 6 -18.88 137.59 81.55
CA GLU A 6 -20.32 137.42 81.76
C GLU A 6 -20.68 137.91 83.16
N ARG A 7 -20.74 139.25 83.32
CA ARG A 7 -21.51 139.85 84.42
C ARG A 7 -22.97 139.59 84.12
N GLU A 8 -23.50 138.52 84.70
CA GLU A 8 -24.93 138.23 84.69
C GLU A 8 -25.65 139.40 85.38
N LEU A 9 -26.11 140.33 84.55
CA LEU A 9 -26.84 141.50 84.97
C LEU A 9 -28.17 141.00 85.52
N VAL A 10 -28.26 140.92 86.86
CA VAL A 10 -29.52 140.68 87.57
C VAL A 10 -30.58 141.56 86.91
N PRO A 11 -31.62 140.99 86.28
CA PRO A 11 -32.59 141.78 85.56
C PRO A 11 -33.35 142.61 86.59
N LEU A 12 -33.01 143.89 86.69
CA LEU A 12 -33.78 144.88 87.43
C LEU A 12 -35.15 144.96 86.77
N GLY A 13 -36.08 144.18 87.33
CA GLY A 13 -37.45 144.09 86.84
C GLY A 13 -38.07 145.47 86.71
N ALA A 14 -38.94 145.64 85.71
CA ALA A 14 -39.65 146.89 85.49
C ALA A 14 -40.24 147.40 86.81
N GLY A 15 -40.01 148.68 87.12
CA GLY A 15 -40.38 149.25 88.41
C GLY A 15 -41.87 149.12 88.71
N PHE A 16 -42.21 149.04 89.99
CA PHE A 16 -43.58 148.80 90.47
C PHE A 16 -44.62 149.74 89.84
N ASP A 17 -45.77 149.17 89.48
CA ASP A 17 -46.91 149.94 89.01
C ASP A 17 -47.45 150.85 90.12
N PHE A 18 -47.96 152.03 89.76
CA PHE A 18 -48.53 152.99 90.71
C PHE A 18 -50.04 152.82 90.86
N GLU A 19 -50.51 152.60 92.09
CA GLU A 19 -51.94 152.58 92.42
C GLU A 19 -52.32 153.78 93.31
N LYS A 20 -53.17 154.66 92.77
CA LYS A 20 -53.64 155.94 93.37
C LYS A 20 -52.54 156.93 93.76
N ARG A 21 -51.79 156.68 94.84
CA ARG A 21 -50.81 157.61 95.45
C ARG A 21 -49.52 156.91 95.94
N GLY A 22 -49.26 155.68 95.49
CA GLY A 22 -48.05 154.93 95.83
C GLY A 22 -47.85 153.74 94.91
N TYR A 23 -46.77 152.98 95.14
CA TYR A 23 -46.52 151.72 94.43
C TYR A 23 -47.53 150.62 94.85
N SER A 24 -47.81 149.70 93.93
CA SER A 24 -48.64 148.52 94.18
C SER A 24 -48.03 147.67 95.29
N ARG A 25 -48.72 147.63 96.44
CA ARG A 25 -48.24 146.89 97.61
C ARG A 25 -47.99 145.41 97.31
N ALA A 26 -48.87 144.78 96.53
CA ALA A 26 -48.72 143.37 96.17
C ALA A 26 -47.44 143.08 95.37
N GLN A 27 -47.07 143.97 94.43
CA GLN A 27 -45.82 143.82 93.67
C GLN A 27 -44.58 144.12 94.51
N VAL A 28 -44.66 145.06 95.46
CA VAL A 28 -43.57 145.33 96.41
C VAL A 28 -43.37 144.15 97.34
N ASP A 29 -44.45 143.60 97.91
CA ASP A 29 -44.40 142.43 98.79
C ASP A 29 -43.83 141.20 98.02
N GLU A 30 -44.25 140.93 96.77
CA GLU A 30 -43.68 139.86 95.92
C GLU A 30 -42.18 140.07 95.60
N HIS A 31 -41.75 141.32 95.35
CA HIS A 31 -40.34 141.61 95.07
C HIS A 31 -39.47 141.51 96.33
N LEU A 32 -39.99 141.87 97.50
CA LEU A 32 -39.30 141.64 98.77
C LEU A 32 -39.19 140.16 99.09
N GLU A 33 -40.24 139.36 98.84
CA GLU A 33 -40.17 137.89 98.97
C GLU A 33 -39.13 137.27 98.01
N ARG A 34 -39.04 137.77 96.77
CA ARG A 34 -37.99 137.38 95.81
C ARG A 34 -36.59 137.78 96.31
N LEU A 35 -36.38 139.01 96.77
CA LEU A 35 -35.09 139.47 97.31
C LEU A 35 -34.68 138.68 98.56
N ASP A 36 -35.61 138.34 99.45
CA ASP A 36 -35.36 137.50 100.62
C ASP A 36 -34.98 136.07 100.21
N ALA A 37 -35.58 135.53 99.14
CA ALA A 37 -35.20 134.24 98.57
C ALA A 37 -33.79 134.30 97.94
N ASP A 38 -33.49 135.32 97.14
CA ASP A 38 -32.20 135.54 96.50
C ASP A 38 -31.08 135.74 97.56
N LEU A 39 -31.35 136.51 98.62
CA LEU A 39 -30.41 136.68 99.74
C LEU A 39 -30.18 135.38 100.52
N ARG A 40 -31.19 134.54 100.71
CA ARG A 40 -31.04 133.20 101.31
C ARG A 40 -30.21 132.29 100.41
N MET A 41 -30.43 132.32 99.10
CA MET A 41 -29.65 131.56 98.12
C MET A 41 -28.18 132.01 98.12
N LEU A 42 -27.90 133.32 97.98
CA LEU A 42 -26.54 133.87 98.04
C LEU A 42 -25.84 133.60 99.38
N THR A 43 -26.59 133.56 100.49
CA THR A 43 -26.04 133.17 101.80
C THR A 43 -25.66 131.70 101.83
N SER A 44 -26.52 130.81 101.31
CA SER A 44 -26.24 129.38 101.15
C SER A 44 -25.03 129.12 100.25
N ASP A 45 -24.95 129.81 99.10
CA ASP A 45 -23.86 129.66 98.13
C ASP A 45 -22.53 130.18 98.71
N ARG A 46 -22.57 131.31 99.44
CA ARG A 46 -21.41 131.81 100.19
C ARG A 46 -20.94 130.80 101.23
N ASP A 47 -21.85 130.24 102.02
CA ASP A 47 -21.49 129.32 103.11
C ASP A 47 -20.99 127.97 102.56
N ALA A 48 -21.55 127.51 101.43
CA ALA A 48 -21.02 126.37 100.67
C ALA A 48 -19.62 126.66 100.11
N ALA A 49 -19.38 127.84 99.53
CA ALA A 49 -18.07 128.24 99.03
C ALA A 49 -17.03 128.38 100.15
N ILE A 50 -17.42 128.89 101.33
CA ILE A 50 -16.56 128.95 102.52
C ILE A 50 -16.20 127.53 103.00
N SER A 51 -17.16 126.59 103.01
CA SER A 51 -16.88 125.19 103.35
C SER A 51 -15.91 124.55 102.36
N GLN A 52 -16.16 124.71 101.05
CA GLN A 52 -15.29 124.19 100.00
C GLN A 52 -13.87 124.78 100.06
N ALA A 53 -13.74 126.09 100.31
CA ALA A 53 -12.44 126.73 100.51
C ALA A 53 -11.72 126.19 101.76
N GLY A 54 -12.46 125.95 102.85
CA GLY A 54 -11.94 125.34 104.06
C GLY A 54 -11.46 123.89 103.86
N ASP A 55 -12.17 123.09 103.07
CA ASP A 55 -11.79 121.70 102.79
C ASP A 55 -10.63 121.61 101.78
N LEU A 56 -10.59 122.47 100.76
CA LEU A 56 -9.44 122.61 99.87
C LEU A 56 -8.18 123.07 100.64
N ALA A 57 -8.32 123.97 101.61
CA ALA A 57 -7.20 124.37 102.47
C ALA A 57 -6.65 123.20 103.29
N LYS A 58 -7.51 122.33 103.84
CA LYS A 58 -7.08 121.11 104.56
C LYS A 58 -6.37 120.13 103.62
N GLN A 59 -6.91 119.89 102.42
CA GLN A 59 -6.28 119.00 101.44
C GLN A 59 -4.90 119.51 101.00
N LEU A 60 -4.80 120.83 100.75
CA LEU A 60 -3.55 121.47 100.35
C LEU A 60 -2.50 121.41 101.47
N GLU A 61 -2.91 121.58 102.73
CA GLU A 61 -2.00 121.43 103.86
C GLU A 61 -1.59 119.96 104.09
N SER A 62 -2.50 119.00 103.94
CA SER A 62 -2.16 117.57 103.98
C SER A 62 -1.15 117.19 102.90
N ALA A 63 -1.34 117.69 101.66
CA ALA A 63 -0.42 117.46 100.56
C ALA A 63 0.94 118.16 100.76
N ARG A 64 0.98 119.33 101.42
CA ARG A 64 2.24 119.99 101.82
C ARG A 64 3.02 119.16 102.83
N VAL A 65 2.36 118.67 103.89
CA VAL A 65 2.99 117.80 104.89
C VAL A 65 3.54 116.53 104.23
N GLU A 66 2.76 115.87 103.35
CA GLU A 66 3.23 114.70 102.61
C GLU A 66 4.42 115.01 101.68
N ILE A 67 4.40 116.14 100.97
CA ILE A 67 5.52 116.59 100.13
C ILE A 67 6.77 116.86 100.97
N ASP A 68 6.65 117.50 102.13
CA ASP A 68 7.81 117.81 102.98
C ASP A 68 8.34 116.56 103.71
N ASP A 69 7.46 115.61 104.08
CA ASP A 69 7.87 114.28 104.56
C ASP A 69 8.61 113.48 103.47
N LEU A 70 8.10 113.46 102.24
CA LEU A 70 8.76 112.81 101.10
C LEU A 70 10.10 113.49 100.75
N ARG A 71 10.17 114.82 100.79
CA ARG A 71 11.42 115.57 100.63
C ARG A 71 12.42 115.23 101.72
N GLY A 72 12.00 115.17 102.98
CA GLY A 72 12.84 114.77 104.10
C GLY A 72 13.34 113.33 103.97
N GLN A 73 12.52 112.40 103.46
CA GLN A 73 12.96 111.04 103.11
C GLN A 73 14.00 111.05 101.98
N VAL A 74 13.75 111.79 100.89
CA VAL A 74 14.70 111.91 99.77
C VAL A 74 16.02 112.53 100.21
N GLU A 75 16.00 113.56 101.05
CA GLU A 75 17.22 114.20 101.58
C GLU A 75 18.02 113.22 102.47
N ARG A 76 17.35 112.47 103.36
CA ARG A 76 18.00 111.40 104.15
C ARG A 76 18.61 110.29 103.28
N LEU A 77 17.99 109.97 102.14
CA LEU A 77 18.49 108.96 101.19
C LEU A 77 19.61 109.49 100.27
N ALA A 78 19.64 110.80 100.02
CA ALA A 78 20.63 111.47 99.16
C ALA A 78 21.92 111.83 99.90
N GLN A 79 21.86 112.08 101.21
CA GLN A 79 23.05 112.30 102.03
C GLN A 79 23.86 111.01 102.22
N PRO A 80 25.20 111.08 102.40
CA PRO A 80 26.00 109.91 102.75
C PRO A 80 25.52 109.30 104.07
N PRO A 81 25.37 107.97 104.20
CA PRO A 81 24.82 107.35 105.40
C PRO A 81 25.79 107.46 106.58
N THR A 82 25.59 108.49 107.41
CA THR A 82 26.32 108.71 108.67
C THR A 82 25.64 108.06 109.88
N THR A 83 24.44 107.49 109.68
CA THR A 83 23.68 106.77 110.71
C THR A 83 23.39 105.32 110.28
N ILE A 84 23.34 104.42 111.27
CA ILE A 84 23.12 102.98 111.07
C ILE A 84 21.73 102.69 110.48
N GLU A 85 20.73 103.48 110.88
CA GLU A 85 19.34 103.34 110.41
C GLU A 85 19.22 103.65 108.91
N GLY A 86 19.81 104.75 108.43
CA GLY A 86 19.80 105.10 107.00
C GLY A 86 20.54 104.09 106.12
N LEU A 87 21.60 103.46 106.64
CA LEU A 87 22.25 102.33 105.97
C LEU A 87 21.31 101.13 105.87
N SER A 88 20.56 100.81 106.94
CA SER A 88 19.62 99.69 106.97
C SER A 88 18.43 99.87 106.02
N GLU A 89 17.84 101.07 105.95
CA GLU A 89 16.72 101.36 105.04
C GLU A 89 17.16 101.28 103.58
N ARG A 90 18.34 101.83 103.25
CA ARG A 90 18.91 101.73 101.90
C ARG A 90 19.24 100.28 101.53
N LEU A 91 19.78 99.48 102.45
CA LEU A 91 20.01 98.05 102.22
C LEU A 91 18.70 97.30 101.97
N GLN A 92 17.64 97.56 102.75
CA GLN A 92 16.32 96.96 102.52
C GLN A 92 15.73 97.34 101.15
N ARG A 93 15.82 98.62 100.74
CA ARG A 93 15.38 99.06 99.41
C ARG A 93 16.22 98.44 98.29
N MET A 94 17.54 98.33 98.42
CA MET A 94 18.39 97.65 97.43
C MET A 94 18.14 96.14 97.37
N LEU A 95 17.90 95.47 98.49
CA LEU A 95 17.51 94.05 98.51
C LEU A 95 16.16 93.83 97.85
N ARG A 96 15.18 94.71 98.09
CA ARG A 96 13.88 94.66 97.42
C ARG A 96 14.00 94.87 95.91
N LEU A 97 14.74 95.89 95.46
CA LEU A 97 15.00 96.11 94.03
C LEU A 97 15.75 94.93 93.38
N ALA A 98 16.70 94.31 94.10
CA ALA A 98 17.40 93.13 93.60
C ALA A 98 16.49 91.88 93.56
N GLN A 99 15.50 91.76 94.45
CA GLN A 99 14.47 90.72 94.40
C GLN A 99 13.48 90.96 93.26
N GLU A 100 13.07 92.20 93.03
CA GLU A 100 12.22 92.60 91.90
C GLU A 100 12.94 92.35 90.56
N GLU A 101 14.20 92.75 90.40
CA GLU A 101 15.04 92.44 89.21
C GLU A 101 15.30 90.92 89.04
N ALA A 102 15.48 90.18 90.14
CA ALA A 102 15.64 88.72 90.09
C ALA A 102 14.34 88.02 89.63
N ALA A 103 13.17 88.51 90.06
CA ALA A 103 11.88 88.02 89.60
C ALA A 103 11.65 88.37 88.12
N ASP A 104 11.99 89.58 87.70
CA ASP A 104 11.89 90.04 86.30
C ASP A 104 12.80 89.23 85.36
N THR A 105 14.04 88.97 85.77
CA THR A 105 14.98 88.14 84.99
C THR A 105 14.56 86.67 84.95
N GLN A 106 14.01 86.12 86.03
CA GLN A 106 13.39 84.78 86.04
C GLN A 106 12.18 84.73 85.09
N ALA A 107 11.26 85.68 85.17
CA ALA A 107 10.07 85.73 84.31
C ALA A 107 10.43 85.84 82.82
N ARG A 108 11.45 86.63 82.47
CA ARG A 108 11.98 86.71 81.09
C ARG A 108 12.60 85.39 80.66
N ALA A 109 13.45 84.77 81.48
CA ALA A 109 14.07 83.49 81.18
C ALA A 109 13.06 82.34 81.04
N GLU A 110 12.00 82.32 81.85
CA GLU A 110 10.89 81.37 81.74
C GLU A 110 10.06 81.59 80.49
N ALA A 111 9.77 82.84 80.12
CA ALA A 111 9.08 83.17 78.88
C ALA A 111 9.91 82.77 77.64
N GLU A 112 11.21 83.08 77.62
CA GLU A 112 12.14 82.66 76.55
C GLU A 112 12.25 81.13 76.46
N ALA A 113 12.40 80.43 77.59
CA ALA A 113 12.42 78.97 77.62
C ALA A 113 11.08 78.37 77.14
N GLY A 114 9.95 79.00 77.49
CA GLY A 114 8.63 78.66 77.00
C GLY A 114 8.51 78.82 75.48
N HIS A 115 8.96 79.95 74.93
CA HIS A 115 8.99 80.19 73.49
C HIS A 115 9.90 79.20 72.74
N ILE A 116 11.08 78.87 73.28
CA ILE A 116 11.99 77.89 72.68
C ILE A 116 11.35 76.49 72.66
N ARG A 117 10.73 76.06 73.77
CA ARG A 117 10.01 74.77 73.85
C ARG A 117 8.84 74.73 72.88
N ALA A 118 7.96 75.73 72.91
CA ALA A 118 6.79 75.81 72.04
C ALA A 118 7.19 75.79 70.55
N LYS A 119 8.27 76.49 70.18
CA LYS A 119 8.82 76.44 68.82
C LYS A 119 9.36 75.05 68.47
N ALA A 120 10.17 74.44 69.35
CA ALA A 120 10.72 73.10 69.11
C ALA A 120 9.62 72.03 68.99
N GLU A 121 8.54 72.14 69.78
CA GLU A 121 7.37 71.26 69.71
C GLU A 121 6.56 71.48 68.42
N ALA A 122 6.38 72.74 67.99
CA ALA A 122 5.76 73.08 66.72
C ALA A 122 6.57 72.53 65.53
N ASP A 123 7.88 72.77 65.51
CA ASP A 123 8.78 72.26 64.46
C ASP A 123 8.80 70.72 64.44
N ALA A 124 8.84 70.07 65.61
CA ALA A 124 8.78 68.61 65.72
C ALA A 124 7.43 68.02 65.26
N SER A 125 6.31 68.67 65.58
CA SER A 125 4.98 68.23 65.12
C SER A 125 4.80 68.41 63.61
N ALA A 126 5.29 69.53 63.05
CA ALA A 126 5.29 69.77 61.60
C ALA A 126 6.16 68.74 60.85
N MET A 127 7.32 68.37 61.40
CA MET A 127 8.17 67.33 60.81
C MET A 127 7.51 65.95 60.87
N ARG A 128 6.87 65.57 62.00
CA ARG A 128 6.11 64.32 62.12
C ARG A 128 4.97 64.24 61.09
N ALA A 129 4.15 65.29 61.00
CA ALA A 129 3.05 65.35 60.04
C ALA A 129 3.52 65.20 58.58
N ARG A 130 4.66 65.81 58.22
CA ARG A 130 5.29 65.63 56.90
C ARG A 130 5.77 64.20 56.66
N TYR A 131 6.38 63.56 57.65
CA TYR A 131 6.80 62.16 57.53
C TYR A 131 5.61 61.20 57.44
N GLU A 132 4.53 61.44 58.19
CA GLU A 132 3.29 60.66 58.09
C GLU A 132 2.68 60.80 56.69
N GLN A 133 2.62 62.01 56.13
CA GLN A 133 2.17 62.25 54.75
C GLN A 133 3.03 61.50 53.72
N LEU A 134 4.36 61.60 53.80
CA LEU A 134 5.28 60.88 52.92
C LEU A 134 5.15 59.35 53.05
N LEU A 135 4.93 58.83 54.26
CA LEU A 135 4.69 57.40 54.48
C LEU A 135 3.36 56.95 53.89
N THR A 136 2.30 57.77 53.96
CA THR A 136 1.02 57.46 53.29
C THR A 136 1.16 57.48 51.77
N GLU A 137 1.81 58.49 51.20
CA GLU A 137 2.05 58.60 49.75
C GLU A 137 2.89 57.41 49.22
N LEU A 138 3.97 57.03 49.93
CA LEU A 138 4.77 55.86 49.58
C LEU A 138 3.98 54.55 49.71
N ALA A 139 3.09 54.42 50.71
CA ALA A 139 2.24 53.25 50.86
C ALA A 139 1.17 53.15 49.76
N GLU A 140 0.59 54.27 49.36
CA GLU A 140 -0.36 54.35 48.23
C GLU A 140 0.35 54.05 46.91
N ARG A 141 1.46 54.71 46.61
CA ARG A 141 2.26 54.46 45.41
C ARG A 141 2.73 53.01 45.33
N ARG A 142 3.09 52.40 46.45
CA ARG A 142 3.43 50.97 46.50
C ARG A 142 2.21 50.09 46.18
N ARG A 143 1.03 50.39 46.71
CA ARG A 143 -0.21 49.64 46.41
C ARG A 143 -0.59 49.75 44.93
N GLU A 144 -0.46 50.94 44.33
CA GLU A 144 -0.67 51.17 42.90
C GLU A 144 0.29 50.31 42.07
N MET A 145 1.59 50.42 42.31
CA MET A 145 2.61 49.63 41.60
C MET A 145 2.41 48.12 41.77
N GLU A 146 2.02 47.65 42.97
CA GLU A 146 1.68 46.24 43.21
C GLU A 146 0.37 45.81 42.52
N ALA A 147 -0.58 46.72 42.30
CA ALA A 147 -1.81 46.44 41.56
C ALA A 147 -1.56 46.42 40.04
N GLU A 148 -0.83 47.40 39.50
CA GLU A 148 -0.37 47.44 38.11
C GLU A 148 0.48 46.21 37.77
N HIS A 149 1.46 45.86 38.61
CA HIS A 149 2.30 44.69 38.40
C HIS A 149 1.49 43.37 38.42
N ARG A 150 0.55 43.22 39.37
CA ARG A 150 -0.38 42.07 39.38
C ARG A 150 -1.24 42.02 38.14
N LYS A 151 -1.74 43.16 37.66
CA LYS A 151 -2.52 43.24 36.42
C LYS A 151 -1.69 42.84 35.21
N VAL A 152 -0.49 43.42 35.03
CA VAL A 152 0.42 43.07 33.93
C VAL A 152 0.78 41.58 33.95
N ILE A 153 1.02 40.98 35.12
CA ILE A 153 1.25 39.53 35.23
C ILE A 153 -0.01 38.72 34.88
N ALA A 154 -1.20 39.15 35.29
CA ALA A 154 -2.45 38.47 34.96
C ALA A 154 -2.74 38.54 33.46
N ASP A 155 -2.63 39.72 32.85
CA ASP A 155 -2.84 39.97 31.43
C ASP A 155 -1.83 39.17 30.60
N ALA A 156 -0.54 39.19 30.95
CA ALA A 156 0.50 38.41 30.25
C ALA A 156 0.32 36.89 30.39
N ARG A 157 -0.21 36.41 31.53
CA ARG A 157 -0.56 34.98 31.70
C ARG A 157 -1.77 34.59 30.85
N ALA A 158 -2.80 35.42 30.81
CA ALA A 158 -3.99 35.18 29.99
C ALA A 158 -3.66 35.22 28.48
N GLU A 159 -2.77 36.13 28.06
CA GLU A 159 -2.27 36.18 26.68
C GLU A 159 -1.45 34.94 26.34
N ALA A 160 -0.52 34.53 27.20
CA ALA A 160 0.26 33.30 27.03
C ALA A 160 -0.62 32.04 26.96
N GLU A 161 -1.65 31.95 27.80
CA GLU A 161 -2.64 30.87 27.75
C GLU A 161 -3.42 30.87 26.44
N SER A 162 -3.91 32.05 25.98
CA SER A 162 -4.58 32.21 24.68
C SER A 162 -3.68 31.84 23.49
N ILE A 163 -2.37 32.12 23.56
CA ILE A 163 -1.41 31.73 22.52
C ILE A 163 -1.21 30.21 22.55
N LEU A 164 -1.06 29.60 23.72
CA LEU A 164 -0.88 28.15 23.87
C LEU A 164 -2.13 27.36 23.43
N THR A 165 -3.34 27.83 23.75
CA THR A 165 -4.58 27.18 23.28
C THR A 165 -4.70 27.26 21.77
N LYS A 166 -4.55 28.45 21.17
CA LYS A 166 -4.59 28.61 19.70
C LYS A 166 -3.52 27.77 18.99
N ALA A 167 -2.30 27.73 19.49
CA ALA A 167 -1.23 26.93 18.92
C ALA A 167 -1.51 25.42 19.03
N LYS A 168 -2.15 24.98 20.12
CA LYS A 168 -2.58 23.60 20.29
C LYS A 168 -3.75 23.25 19.36
N ASP A 169 -4.76 24.11 19.27
CA ASP A 169 -5.94 23.89 18.42
C ASP A 169 -5.54 23.82 16.94
N GLU A 170 -4.63 24.70 16.50
CA GLU A 170 -4.09 24.68 15.13
C GLU A 170 -3.22 23.43 14.87
N ARG A 171 -2.41 22.99 15.86
CA ARG A 171 -1.70 21.71 15.77
C ARG A 171 -2.67 20.54 15.63
N ASP A 172 -3.65 20.43 16.54
CA ASP A 172 -4.61 19.32 16.57
C ASP A 172 -5.45 19.27 15.27
N ARG A 173 -5.72 20.44 14.69
CA ARG A 173 -6.30 20.58 13.35
C ARG A 173 -5.37 20.06 12.26
N LEU A 174 -4.12 20.54 12.20
CA LEU A 174 -3.14 20.14 11.18
C LEU A 174 -2.80 18.64 11.26
N ASP A 175 -2.71 18.09 12.47
CA ASP A 175 -2.54 16.65 12.69
C ASP A 175 -3.74 15.85 12.17
N SER A 176 -4.97 16.34 12.37
CA SER A 176 -6.18 15.71 11.80
C SER A 176 -6.26 15.82 10.27
N GLU A 177 -5.92 16.97 9.70
CA GLU A 177 -5.88 17.17 8.24
C GLU A 177 -4.78 16.29 7.60
N ALA A 178 -3.61 16.18 8.24
CA ALA A 178 -2.51 15.32 7.79
C ALA A 178 -2.85 13.83 7.89
N GLU A 179 -3.52 13.39 8.96
CA GLU A 179 -3.97 12.00 9.10
C GLU A 179 -5.01 11.65 8.04
N GLN A 180 -6.02 12.50 7.84
CA GLN A 180 -7.00 12.30 6.75
C GLN A 180 -6.35 12.25 5.37
N HIS A 181 -5.28 13.02 5.15
CA HIS A 181 -4.52 12.97 3.90
C HIS A 181 -3.71 11.68 3.79
N ARG A 182 -3.09 11.18 4.88
CA ARG A 182 -2.41 9.87 4.90
C ARG A 182 -3.39 8.75 4.54
N THR A 183 -4.52 8.67 5.24
CA THR A 183 -5.54 7.62 4.99
C THR A 183 -6.03 7.66 3.54
N LYS A 184 -6.35 8.83 2.98
CA LYS A 184 -6.77 8.95 1.57
C LYS A 184 -5.69 8.47 0.59
N VAL A 185 -4.42 8.84 0.82
CA VAL A 185 -3.31 8.40 -0.04
C VAL A 185 -3.09 6.89 0.08
N GLU A 186 -3.26 6.31 1.27
CA GLU A 186 -3.20 4.87 1.50
C GLU A 186 -4.35 4.14 0.79
N GLU A 187 -5.59 4.61 0.93
CA GLU A 187 -6.78 4.09 0.23
C GLU A 187 -6.63 4.16 -1.30
N ASP A 188 -6.27 5.32 -1.84
CA ASP A 188 -6.04 5.51 -3.27
C ASP A 188 -4.90 4.63 -3.80
N PHE A 189 -3.84 4.46 -3.01
CA PHE A 189 -2.71 3.59 -3.35
C PHE A 189 -3.12 2.10 -3.33
N GLU A 190 -3.88 1.66 -2.33
CA GLU A 190 -4.41 0.29 -2.28
C GLU A 190 -5.35 0.01 -3.46
N ILE A 191 -6.25 0.93 -3.80
CA ILE A 191 -7.15 0.82 -4.95
C ILE A 191 -6.35 0.74 -6.26
N ALA A 192 -5.36 1.62 -6.45
CA ALA A 192 -4.50 1.63 -7.63
C ALA A 192 -3.66 0.32 -7.74
N MET A 193 -3.12 -0.17 -6.62
CA MET A 193 -2.33 -1.40 -6.59
C MET A 193 -3.18 -2.66 -6.75
N ALA A 194 -4.40 -2.68 -6.22
CA ALA A 194 -5.38 -3.73 -6.46
C ALA A 194 -5.77 -3.78 -7.95
N THR A 195 -6.08 -2.62 -8.54
CA THR A 195 -6.44 -2.49 -9.96
C THR A 195 -5.29 -3.01 -10.84
N ARG A 196 -4.08 -2.47 -10.65
CA ARG A 196 -2.88 -2.91 -11.39
C ARG A 196 -2.55 -4.39 -11.20
N ARG A 197 -2.80 -4.95 -10.01
CA ARG A 197 -2.65 -6.40 -9.75
C ARG A 197 -3.68 -7.21 -10.55
N THR A 198 -4.95 -6.78 -10.59
CA THR A 198 -5.98 -7.46 -11.37
C THR A 198 -5.73 -7.37 -12.88
N GLU A 199 -5.25 -6.23 -13.38
CA GLU A 199 -4.84 -6.05 -14.77
C GLU A 199 -3.66 -6.97 -15.12
N ALA A 200 -2.58 -6.97 -14.32
CA ALA A 200 -1.42 -7.83 -14.55
C ALA A 200 -1.75 -9.33 -14.45
N MET A 201 -2.63 -9.73 -13.52
CA MET A 201 -3.12 -11.12 -13.44
C MET A 201 -3.96 -11.49 -14.67
N ARG A 202 -4.74 -10.55 -15.20
CA ARG A 202 -5.54 -10.75 -16.41
C ARG A 202 -4.64 -10.87 -17.64
N GLU A 203 -3.68 -9.98 -17.82
CA GLU A 203 -2.69 -10.06 -18.92
C GLU A 203 -1.92 -11.38 -18.88
N LEU A 204 -1.49 -11.82 -17.70
CA LEU A 204 -0.82 -13.12 -17.53
C LEU A 204 -1.75 -14.27 -17.92
N ALA A 205 -3.00 -14.28 -17.46
CA ALA A 205 -3.98 -15.31 -17.82
C ALA A 205 -4.32 -15.31 -19.32
N GLU A 206 -4.40 -14.14 -19.96
CA GLU A 206 -4.59 -14.02 -21.41
C GLU A 206 -3.36 -14.53 -22.19
N GLN A 207 -2.13 -14.24 -21.71
CA GLN A 207 -0.88 -14.79 -22.29
C GLN A 207 -0.76 -16.31 -22.10
N GLU A 208 -1.09 -16.84 -20.94
CA GLU A 208 -1.12 -18.29 -20.66
C GLU A 208 -2.16 -19.00 -21.53
N ALA A 209 -3.37 -18.44 -21.64
CA ALA A 209 -4.43 -18.98 -22.49
C ALA A 209 -4.05 -18.95 -23.98
N ALA A 210 -3.47 -17.84 -24.47
CA ALA A 210 -2.97 -17.74 -25.84
C ALA A 210 -1.85 -18.75 -26.11
N SER A 211 -0.87 -18.84 -25.21
CA SER A 211 0.26 -19.77 -25.33
C SER A 211 -0.21 -21.24 -25.32
N LYS A 212 -1.19 -21.56 -24.48
CA LYS A 212 -1.82 -22.88 -24.43
C LYS A 212 -2.60 -23.19 -25.70
N ALA A 213 -3.42 -22.26 -26.18
CA ALA A 213 -4.18 -22.42 -27.43
C ALA A 213 -3.25 -22.59 -28.64
N GLU A 214 -2.13 -21.87 -28.69
CA GLU A 214 -1.09 -22.07 -29.70
C GLU A 214 -0.41 -23.44 -29.60
N ALA A 215 -0.11 -23.91 -28.38
CA ALA A 215 0.48 -25.22 -28.16
C ALA A 215 -0.48 -26.34 -28.58
N GLU A 216 -1.76 -26.24 -28.21
CA GLU A 216 -2.83 -27.15 -28.63
C GLU A 216 -3.02 -27.13 -30.16
N ARG A 217 -2.92 -25.95 -30.80
CA ARG A 217 -2.95 -25.81 -32.26
C ARG A 217 -1.77 -26.53 -32.91
N ARG A 218 -0.53 -26.26 -32.49
CA ARG A 218 0.68 -26.91 -33.04
C ARG A 218 0.67 -28.42 -32.83
N VAL A 219 0.20 -28.89 -31.67
CA VAL A 219 0.04 -30.34 -31.42
C VAL A 219 -1.01 -30.93 -32.35
N ARG A 220 -2.15 -30.25 -32.57
CA ARG A 220 -3.18 -30.71 -33.50
C ARG A 220 -2.66 -30.78 -34.93
N GLU A 221 -2.09 -29.69 -35.44
CA GLU A 221 -1.46 -29.60 -36.77
C GLU A 221 -0.44 -30.73 -36.96
N ALA A 222 0.48 -30.91 -36.01
CA ALA A 222 1.48 -31.99 -36.07
C ALA A 222 0.86 -33.40 -35.97
N THR A 223 -0.25 -33.60 -35.25
CA THR A 223 -0.95 -34.89 -35.25
C THR A 223 -1.70 -35.13 -36.56
N GLU A 224 -2.30 -34.11 -37.16
CA GLU A 224 -2.99 -34.19 -38.45
C GLU A 224 -1.98 -34.51 -39.56
N GLU A 225 -0.86 -33.78 -39.63
CA GLU A 225 0.27 -34.07 -40.52
C GLU A 225 0.82 -35.49 -40.29
N ALA A 226 1.05 -35.90 -39.05
CA ALA A 226 1.53 -37.25 -38.75
C ALA A 226 0.51 -38.34 -39.14
N THR A 227 -0.80 -38.07 -39.07
CA THR A 227 -1.82 -39.00 -39.59
C THR A 227 -1.87 -39.01 -41.11
N ALA A 228 -1.70 -37.86 -41.78
CA ALA A 228 -1.64 -37.75 -43.23
C ALA A 228 -0.42 -38.50 -43.80
N ILE A 229 0.77 -38.26 -43.25
CA ILE A 229 2.01 -38.97 -43.63
C ILE A 229 1.87 -40.47 -43.37
N ARG A 230 1.25 -40.90 -42.27
CA ARG A 230 0.99 -42.32 -42.01
C ARG A 230 -0.01 -42.94 -43.00
N ALA A 231 -1.02 -42.17 -43.44
CA ALA A 231 -1.98 -42.62 -44.45
C ALA A 231 -1.32 -42.73 -45.84
N GLU A 232 -0.54 -41.73 -46.24
CA GLU A 232 0.25 -41.72 -47.48
C GLU A 232 1.25 -42.89 -47.50
N VAL A 233 2.05 -43.06 -46.43
CA VAL A 233 2.97 -44.21 -46.31
C VAL A 233 2.23 -45.55 -46.29
N ALA A 234 1.02 -45.62 -45.72
CA ALA A 234 0.20 -46.84 -45.78
C ALA A 234 -0.34 -47.12 -47.19
N GLU A 235 -0.67 -46.08 -47.97
CA GLU A 235 -1.09 -46.19 -49.37
C GLU A 235 0.09 -46.55 -50.29
N GLU A 236 1.26 -45.94 -50.09
CA GLU A 236 2.52 -46.34 -50.74
C GLU A 236 2.90 -47.79 -50.39
N GLN A 237 2.76 -48.20 -49.12
CA GLN A 237 3.01 -49.58 -48.72
C GLN A 237 1.98 -50.55 -49.32
N ALA A 238 0.71 -50.16 -49.42
CA ALA A 238 -0.33 -50.97 -50.04
C ALA A 238 -0.12 -51.13 -51.55
N THR A 239 0.22 -50.04 -52.25
CA THR A 239 0.52 -50.07 -53.70
C THR A 239 1.82 -50.80 -53.99
N ALA A 240 2.90 -50.56 -53.24
CA ALA A 240 4.15 -51.31 -53.35
C ALA A 240 3.96 -52.80 -53.05
N LYS A 241 3.15 -53.16 -52.05
CA LYS A 241 2.80 -54.56 -51.76
C LYS A 241 1.98 -55.18 -52.88
N ALA A 242 0.98 -54.47 -53.42
CA ALA A 242 0.19 -54.92 -54.56
C ALA A 242 1.07 -55.12 -55.81
N ASP A 243 2.08 -54.28 -56.02
CA ASP A 243 3.07 -54.40 -57.09
C ASP A 243 4.04 -55.57 -56.89
N ILE A 244 4.48 -55.82 -55.64
CA ILE A 244 5.26 -57.01 -55.30
C ILE A 244 4.42 -58.27 -55.53
N GLU A 245 3.17 -58.30 -55.08
CA GLU A 245 2.25 -59.42 -55.31
C GLU A 245 1.96 -59.62 -56.81
N ARG A 246 1.78 -58.54 -57.58
CA ARG A 246 1.62 -58.59 -59.04
C ARG A 246 2.85 -59.21 -59.71
N ARG A 247 4.05 -58.71 -59.40
CA ARG A 247 5.31 -59.27 -59.93
C ARG A 247 5.54 -60.72 -59.49
N GLN A 248 5.12 -61.09 -58.28
CA GLN A 248 5.15 -62.48 -57.82
C GLN A 248 4.18 -63.36 -58.61
N ARG A 249 2.94 -62.91 -58.85
CA ARG A 249 1.97 -63.63 -59.69
C ARG A 249 2.48 -63.75 -61.13
N GLU A 250 2.93 -62.67 -61.76
CA GLU A 250 3.53 -62.66 -63.10
C GLU A 250 4.72 -63.63 -63.18
N SER A 251 5.63 -63.61 -62.20
CA SER A 251 6.78 -64.53 -62.12
C SER A 251 6.37 -65.99 -61.94
N VAL A 252 5.35 -66.27 -61.11
CA VAL A 252 4.78 -67.62 -60.92
C VAL A 252 4.03 -68.09 -62.17
N GLU A 253 3.31 -67.21 -62.86
CA GLU A 253 2.64 -67.49 -64.12
C GLU A 253 3.64 -67.76 -65.24
N ASP A 254 4.72 -66.99 -65.35
CA ASP A 254 5.81 -67.23 -66.31
C ASP A 254 6.58 -68.51 -65.98
N ALA A 255 6.84 -68.80 -64.70
CA ALA A 255 7.44 -70.07 -64.28
C ALA A 255 6.53 -71.27 -64.62
N ASN A 256 5.22 -71.14 -64.36
CA ASN A 256 4.23 -72.14 -64.75
C ASN A 256 4.10 -72.27 -66.27
N ARG A 257 4.19 -71.18 -67.04
CA ARG A 257 4.16 -71.19 -68.50
C ARG A 257 5.41 -71.85 -69.08
N ARG A 258 6.60 -71.58 -68.53
CA ARG A 258 7.86 -72.28 -68.88
C ARG A 258 7.77 -73.78 -68.55
N LYS A 259 7.22 -74.13 -67.38
CA LYS A 259 6.97 -75.51 -66.99
C LYS A 259 5.98 -76.20 -67.94
N GLN A 260 4.88 -75.54 -68.29
CA GLN A 260 3.87 -76.08 -69.20
C GLN A 260 4.42 -76.27 -70.62
N ASN A 261 5.20 -75.31 -71.12
CA ASN A 261 5.90 -75.43 -72.41
C ASN A 261 6.92 -76.57 -72.38
N SER A 262 7.73 -76.69 -71.31
CA SER A 262 8.67 -77.80 -71.15
C SER A 262 8.00 -79.17 -71.05
N ILE A 263 6.84 -79.27 -70.37
CA ILE A 263 5.99 -80.47 -70.35
C ILE A 263 5.43 -80.75 -71.75
N SER A 264 5.00 -79.72 -72.49
CA SER A 264 4.50 -79.87 -73.86
C SER A 264 5.60 -80.35 -74.83
N GLU A 265 6.81 -79.83 -74.73
CA GLU A 265 7.97 -80.29 -75.51
C GLU A 265 8.39 -81.71 -75.11
N ALA A 266 8.39 -82.04 -73.82
CA ALA A 266 8.67 -83.41 -73.36
C ALA A 266 7.62 -84.40 -73.88
N ASN A 267 6.34 -84.05 -73.82
CA ASN A 267 5.25 -84.86 -74.38
C ASN A 267 5.33 -84.97 -75.90
N ALA A 268 5.73 -83.91 -76.61
CA ALA A 268 5.96 -83.96 -78.06
C ALA A 268 7.10 -84.92 -78.42
N ARG A 269 8.23 -84.90 -77.70
CA ARG A 269 9.34 -85.86 -77.90
C ARG A 269 8.92 -87.29 -77.56
N VAL A 270 8.08 -87.50 -76.55
CA VAL A 270 7.54 -88.83 -76.22
C VAL A 270 6.59 -89.31 -77.32
N ALA A 271 5.74 -88.45 -77.86
CA ALA A 271 4.86 -88.78 -78.98
C ALA A 271 5.67 -89.13 -80.24
N GLU A 272 6.67 -88.31 -80.60
CA GLU A 272 7.55 -88.53 -81.75
C GLU A 272 8.33 -89.86 -81.62
N ALA A 273 8.90 -90.14 -80.45
CA ALA A 273 9.56 -91.43 -80.17
C ALA A 273 8.59 -92.62 -80.20
N THR A 274 7.33 -92.43 -79.80
CA THR A 274 6.28 -93.46 -79.85
C THR A 274 5.85 -93.73 -81.29
N ASP A 275 5.71 -92.69 -82.12
CA ASP A 275 5.39 -92.83 -83.54
C ASP A 275 6.55 -93.44 -84.35
N GLU A 276 7.79 -93.15 -83.99
CA GLU A 276 8.97 -93.79 -84.58
C GLU A 276 9.10 -95.27 -84.16
N ALA A 277 8.77 -95.61 -82.91
CA ALA A 277 8.67 -97.00 -82.45
C ALA A 277 7.55 -97.77 -83.16
N ASN A 278 6.36 -97.17 -83.29
CA ASN A 278 5.22 -97.75 -84.02
C ASN A 278 5.55 -97.95 -85.51
N ARG A 279 6.38 -97.07 -86.09
CA ARG A 279 6.86 -97.21 -87.48
C ARG A 279 7.73 -98.46 -87.63
N ARG A 280 8.78 -98.60 -86.82
CA ARG A 280 9.67 -99.79 -86.81
C ARG A 280 8.91 -101.10 -86.54
N VAL A 281 7.85 -101.08 -85.72
CA VAL A 281 7.03 -102.28 -85.47
C VAL A 281 6.18 -102.67 -86.68
N ARG A 282 5.58 -101.70 -87.40
CA ARG A 282 4.84 -101.98 -88.64
C ARG A 282 5.76 -102.51 -89.72
N GLU A 283 6.87 -101.80 -89.91
CA GLU A 283 7.95 -102.14 -90.80
C GLU A 283 8.38 -103.63 -90.54
N ALA A 284 8.81 -103.99 -89.33
CA ALA A 284 9.21 -105.37 -89.01
C ALA A 284 8.09 -106.44 -89.19
N THR A 285 6.83 -106.04 -89.03
CA THR A 285 5.67 -106.92 -89.22
C THR A 285 5.44 -107.22 -90.71
N ASP A 286 5.62 -106.23 -91.59
CA ASP A 286 5.47 -106.39 -93.04
C ASP A 286 6.63 -107.18 -93.65
N GLU A 287 7.85 -107.05 -93.13
CA GLU A 287 8.99 -107.88 -93.54
C GLU A 287 8.82 -109.35 -93.10
N ALA A 288 8.31 -109.60 -91.89
CA ALA A 288 7.96 -110.95 -91.41
C ALA A 288 6.88 -111.61 -92.26
N ASN A 289 5.80 -110.87 -92.59
CA ASN A 289 4.73 -111.35 -93.47
C ASN A 289 5.22 -111.70 -94.89
N ARG A 290 6.23 -110.97 -95.40
CA ARG A 290 6.87 -111.23 -96.69
C ARG A 290 7.56 -112.60 -96.69
N ARG A 291 8.41 -112.86 -95.68
CA ARG A 291 9.14 -114.13 -95.51
C ARG A 291 8.23 -115.35 -95.34
N VAL A 292 7.07 -115.20 -94.68
CA VAL A 292 6.08 -116.29 -94.52
C VAL A 292 5.42 -116.66 -95.86
N ARG A 293 5.14 -115.68 -96.73
CA ARG A 293 4.54 -115.95 -98.06
C ARG A 293 5.51 -116.72 -98.96
N GLU A 294 6.77 -116.30 -99.04
CA GLU A 294 7.82 -116.98 -99.83
C GLU A 294 8.04 -118.43 -99.38
N ALA A 295 8.10 -118.67 -98.06
CA ALA A 295 8.21 -120.02 -97.51
C ALA A 295 7.01 -120.93 -97.88
N THR A 296 5.81 -120.34 -97.95
CA THR A 296 4.58 -121.07 -98.29
C THR A 296 4.56 -121.48 -99.78
N GLU A 297 5.02 -120.61 -100.69
CA GLU A 297 5.11 -120.94 -102.12
C GLU A 297 6.14 -122.04 -102.40
N ILE A 298 7.29 -122.01 -101.71
CA ILE A 298 8.34 -123.05 -101.83
C ILE A 298 7.81 -124.41 -101.34
N ALA A 299 7.02 -124.43 -100.25
CA ALA A 299 6.37 -125.64 -99.76
C ALA A 299 5.36 -126.21 -100.77
N GLN A 300 4.53 -125.36 -101.38
CA GLN A 300 3.53 -125.79 -102.37
C GLN A 300 4.18 -126.36 -103.63
N ARG A 301 5.27 -125.77 -104.14
CA ARG A 301 6.02 -126.32 -105.28
C ARG A 301 6.59 -127.72 -105.00
N ARG A 302 7.13 -127.96 -103.79
CA ARG A 302 7.62 -129.29 -103.38
C ARG A 302 6.52 -130.35 -103.29
N VAL A 303 5.30 -129.97 -102.90
CA VAL A 303 4.15 -130.91 -102.85
C VAL A 303 3.64 -131.24 -104.26
N ALA A 304 3.68 -130.29 -105.20
CA ALA A 304 3.33 -130.53 -106.60
C ALA A 304 4.27 -131.54 -107.28
N ASP A 305 5.59 -131.33 -107.14
CA ASP A 305 6.61 -132.26 -107.67
C ASP A 305 6.50 -133.67 -107.09
N ALA A 306 6.16 -133.79 -105.81
CA ALA A 306 5.95 -135.08 -105.15
C ALA A 306 4.72 -135.82 -105.72
N LYS A 307 3.62 -135.12 -105.97
CA LYS A 307 2.42 -135.71 -106.59
C LYS A 307 2.67 -136.17 -108.03
N GLY A 308 3.40 -135.38 -108.83
CA GLY A 308 3.76 -135.76 -110.20
C GLY A 308 4.56 -137.07 -110.28
N LYS A 309 5.50 -137.28 -109.34
CA LYS A 309 6.32 -138.51 -109.27
C LYS A 309 5.52 -139.76 -108.84
N VAL A 310 4.47 -139.59 -108.04
CA VAL A 310 3.61 -140.72 -107.60
C VAL A 310 2.67 -141.20 -108.72
N GLU A 311 2.11 -140.30 -109.53
CA GLU A 311 1.26 -140.67 -110.68
C GLU A 311 2.05 -141.33 -111.82
N ALA A 312 3.30 -140.91 -112.05
CA ALA A 312 4.20 -141.57 -113.00
C ALA A 312 4.50 -143.04 -112.64
N LEU A 313 4.61 -143.36 -111.34
CA LEU A 313 4.83 -144.73 -110.86
C LEU A 313 3.56 -145.60 -110.95
N ARG A 314 2.36 -145.00 -110.80
CA ARG A 314 1.07 -145.71 -111.01
C ARG A 314 0.84 -146.09 -112.46
N THR A 315 1.13 -145.20 -113.41
CA THR A 315 0.99 -145.46 -114.84
C THR A 315 2.00 -146.50 -115.36
N LEU A 316 3.22 -146.54 -114.79
CA LEU A 316 4.18 -147.61 -115.11
C LEU A 316 3.70 -148.98 -114.58
N ARG A 317 3.16 -149.04 -113.36
CA ARG A 317 2.61 -150.28 -112.78
C ARG A 317 1.44 -150.85 -113.59
N HIS A 318 0.56 -150.00 -114.12
CA HIS A 318 -0.57 -150.47 -114.95
C HIS A 318 -0.09 -151.14 -116.24
N LYS A 319 0.91 -150.54 -116.93
CA LYS A 319 1.49 -151.11 -118.16
C LYS A 319 2.16 -152.48 -117.94
N VAL A 320 2.75 -152.71 -116.77
CA VAL A 320 3.33 -154.02 -116.41
C VAL A 320 2.25 -155.05 -116.08
N ALA A 321 1.11 -154.64 -115.50
CA ALA A 321 0.01 -155.56 -115.21
C ALA A 321 -0.66 -156.09 -116.48
N ASP A 322 -0.93 -155.23 -117.47
CA ASP A 322 -1.66 -155.61 -118.69
C ASP A 322 -0.84 -156.55 -119.59
N GLN A 323 0.50 -156.40 -119.61
CA GLN A 323 1.41 -157.27 -120.38
C GLN A 323 1.45 -158.72 -119.85
N VAL A 324 1.20 -158.96 -118.56
CA VAL A 324 1.19 -160.31 -117.97
C VAL A 324 -0.12 -161.05 -118.26
N VAL A 325 -1.23 -160.33 -118.48
CA VAL A 325 -2.53 -160.95 -118.80
C VAL A 325 -2.60 -161.40 -120.26
N SER A 326 -2.09 -160.60 -121.20
CA SER A 326 -2.23 -160.85 -122.65
C SER A 326 -1.42 -162.04 -123.21
N ALA A 327 -0.30 -162.42 -122.58
CA ALA A 327 0.46 -163.60 -122.97
C ALA A 327 -0.05 -164.89 -122.30
N LYS A 328 -0.64 -164.78 -121.09
CA LYS A 328 -1.23 -165.92 -120.37
C LYS A 328 -2.45 -166.49 -121.10
N SER A 329 -3.11 -165.70 -121.95
CA SER A 329 -4.22 -166.14 -122.81
C SER A 329 -3.82 -166.87 -124.10
N MET A 330 -2.54 -166.91 -124.50
CA MET A 330 -2.10 -167.71 -125.66
C MET A 330 -1.36 -169.01 -125.30
N LEU A 331 -1.06 -169.25 -124.01
CA LEU A 331 -0.57 -170.55 -123.52
C LEU A 331 -1.63 -171.36 -122.75
N ALA A 332 -2.85 -170.82 -122.60
CA ALA A 332 -4.02 -171.56 -122.10
C ALA A 332 -4.67 -172.48 -123.16
N GLN A 333 -3.91 -172.92 -124.18
CA GLN A 333 -4.43 -173.75 -125.28
C GLN A 333 -3.50 -174.91 -125.72
N VAL A 334 -2.50 -175.28 -124.91
CA VAL A 334 -1.77 -176.57 -125.06
C VAL A 334 -1.63 -177.31 -123.71
N ASP A 335 -2.48 -176.99 -122.72
CA ASP A 335 -2.67 -177.86 -121.55
C ASP A 335 -3.99 -178.62 -121.78
N ALA A 336 -3.98 -179.72 -122.53
CA ALA A 336 -3.36 -180.99 -122.16
C ALA A 336 -1.82 -181.13 -122.31
N ALA A 337 -1.09 -180.95 -121.20
CA ALA A 337 -0.10 -181.92 -120.67
C ALA A 337 0.66 -181.42 -119.40
N MET A 338 -0.05 -181.30 -118.28
CA MET A 338 0.32 -181.90 -116.97
C MET A 338 1.67 -181.53 -116.29
N GLU A 339 1.55 -180.72 -115.22
CA GLU A 339 2.13 -180.87 -113.86
C GLU A 339 3.63 -181.18 -113.60
N GLY A 340 4.29 -180.34 -112.77
CA GLY A 340 5.25 -180.84 -111.76
C GLY A 340 6.33 -179.91 -111.14
N LYS A 341 6.15 -179.54 -109.85
CA LYS A 341 7.16 -179.35 -108.74
C LYS A 341 8.05 -178.07 -108.52
N GLN A 342 8.17 -177.74 -107.21
CA GLN A 342 9.30 -177.14 -106.41
C GLN A 342 9.66 -175.63 -106.60
N ALA A 343 10.15 -174.78 -105.65
CA ALA A 343 10.75 -174.82 -104.28
C ALA A 343 12.31 -174.59 -104.23
N SER A 344 12.95 -173.85 -103.29
CA SER A 344 12.50 -172.98 -102.15
C SER A 344 13.65 -172.26 -101.36
N ASP A 345 13.40 -171.05 -100.82
CA ASP A 345 13.86 -170.49 -99.50
C ASP A 345 15.33 -169.93 -99.28
N GLY A 346 15.53 -169.05 -98.27
CA GLY A 346 16.85 -168.89 -97.55
C GLY A 346 17.67 -167.55 -97.48
N ASP A 347 17.27 -166.59 -96.63
CA ASP A 347 18.07 -165.83 -95.59
C ASP A 347 19.33 -164.90 -95.85
N LEU A 348 19.66 -164.10 -94.79
CA LEU A 348 20.88 -163.31 -94.42
C LEU A 348 20.95 -161.77 -94.61
N ALA A 349 21.79 -161.11 -93.77
CA ALA A 349 21.65 -159.70 -93.35
C ALA A 349 22.91 -158.78 -93.44
N LYS A 350 22.67 -157.45 -93.36
CA LYS A 350 23.61 -156.31 -93.07
C LYS A 350 24.79 -156.02 -94.04
N ARG A 351 24.84 -154.78 -94.58
CA ARG A 351 25.93 -153.76 -94.40
C ARG A 351 25.81 -152.50 -95.29
N ASN A 352 26.60 -151.46 -94.95
CA ASN A 352 26.88 -150.17 -95.64
C ASN A 352 25.72 -149.14 -95.64
N GLY A 353 25.94 -147.82 -95.59
CA GLY A 353 27.16 -146.97 -95.74
C GLY A 353 27.00 -146.02 -96.96
N GLN A 354 27.59 -144.81 -97.09
CA GLN A 354 28.50 -144.00 -96.27
C GLN A 354 28.72 -142.62 -96.98
N LYS A 355 29.24 -141.56 -96.29
CA LYS A 355 29.73 -140.24 -96.85
C LYS A 355 28.66 -139.29 -97.46
N ALA A 356 28.84 -137.97 -97.69
CA ALA A 356 29.65 -136.84 -97.12
C ALA A 356 29.18 -135.51 -97.83
N HIS A 357 29.60 -134.24 -97.58
CA HIS A 357 30.60 -133.63 -96.67
C HIS A 357 30.26 -132.13 -96.31
N ALA A 358 31.24 -131.21 -96.36
CA ALA A 358 31.23 -129.74 -96.16
C ALA A 358 30.44 -128.94 -97.25
N GLY A 359 30.16 -127.62 -97.17
CA GLY A 359 30.56 -126.54 -96.23
C GLY A 359 31.39 -125.43 -96.93
N ALA A 360 30.99 -124.15 -96.83
CA ALA A 360 31.80 -122.90 -96.95
C ALA A 360 30.94 -121.63 -97.26
N THR A 361 31.27 -120.50 -96.60
CA THR A 361 31.25 -119.06 -97.06
C THR A 361 30.02 -118.44 -97.76
N ALA A 362 29.71 -117.12 -97.69
CA ALA A 362 30.03 -115.99 -96.78
C ALA A 362 29.30 -114.70 -97.28
N GLY A 363 29.00 -113.73 -96.40
CA GLY A 363 28.95 -112.28 -96.77
C GLY A 363 27.59 -111.57 -96.92
N SER A 364 27.60 -110.27 -96.54
CA SER A 364 26.61 -109.17 -96.72
C SER A 364 25.14 -109.42 -96.29
N GLU A 365 24.62 -108.73 -95.27
CA GLU A 365 24.21 -107.31 -95.25
C GLU A 365 23.07 -106.95 -96.20
N ALA A 366 21.94 -106.53 -95.61
CA ALA A 366 21.32 -105.20 -95.78
C ALA A 366 19.80 -105.26 -95.76
N THR A 367 19.17 -104.50 -94.84
CA THR A 367 17.80 -103.96 -94.96
C THR A 367 16.66 -105.00 -95.05
N ARG A 368 15.39 -104.69 -94.78
CA ARG A 368 14.74 -103.53 -94.15
C ARG A 368 13.35 -104.05 -93.80
N GLU A 369 12.95 -103.90 -92.56
CA GLU A 369 11.98 -102.89 -92.12
C GLU A 369 11.86 -103.02 -90.58
#